data_AF-A0A2U9II31-F1
#
_entry.id   AF-A0A2U9II31-F1
#
_cell.length_a   1.000
_cell.length_b   1.000
_cell.length_c   1.000
_cell.angle_alpha   90.00
_cell.angle_beta   90.00
_cell.angle_gamma   90.00
#
_symmetry.space_group_name_H-M   'P 1'
#
loop_
_entity.id
_entity.type
_entity.pdbx_description
1 polymer ?
#
loop_
_entity_poly.entity_id
_entity_poly.type
_entity_poly.pdbx_seq_one_letter_code
_entity_poly.pdbx_strand_id
1 'polypeptide(L)' 'MSITSDFYVIFPLVLLVFIILLVYIVKIKSNLVIGFSLLAIAIFLIILSFILGKPALFYIGFFVSVFSLVFFPRRRRW' A
#
# COMPACT_ATOMS: atom_id res chain seq x y z
N MET A 1 -6.70 -28.83 2.48
CA MET A 1 -6.39 -27.38 2.48
C MET A 1 -7.30 -26.71 3.49
N SER A 2 -6.76 -26.01 4.49
CA SER A 2 -7.60 -25.38 5.52
C SER A 2 -8.10 -24.04 4.99
N ILE A 3 -9.41 -23.80 5.12
CA ILE A 3 -10.10 -22.58 4.67
C ILE A 3 -9.41 -21.30 5.22
N THR A 4 -8.74 -21.44 6.37
CA THR A 4 -7.96 -20.37 7.00
C THR A 4 -6.74 -19.94 6.19
N SER A 5 -5.98 -20.85 5.58
CA SER A 5 -4.78 -20.48 4.80
C SER A 5 -5.15 -19.76 3.51
N ASP A 6 -6.25 -20.15 2.88
CA ASP A 6 -6.72 -19.55 1.63
C ASP A 6 -7.26 -18.12 1.86
N PHE A 7 -7.88 -17.87 3.01
CA PHE A 7 -8.37 -16.54 3.38
C PHE A 7 -7.23 -15.51 3.55
N TYR A 8 -6.11 -15.90 4.17
CA TYR A 8 -4.96 -14.99 4.35
C TYR A 8 -4.24 -14.63 3.05
N VAL A 9 -4.41 -15.42 1.99
CA VAL A 9 -3.79 -15.19 0.68
C VAL A 9 -4.75 -14.46 -0.27
N ILE A 10 -6.03 -14.82 -0.25
CA ILE A 10 -7.03 -14.26 -1.17
C ILE A 10 -7.48 -12.86 -0.72
N PHE A 11 -7.59 -12.62 0.59
CA PHE A 11 -8.01 -11.33 1.14
C PHE A 11 -7.10 -10.14 0.75
N PRO A 12 -5.75 -10.20 0.89
CA PRO A 12 -4.88 -9.11 0.44
C PRO A 12 -4.93 -8.90 -1.08
N LEU A 13 -5.22 -9.96 -1.85
CA LEU A 13 -5.32 -9.91 -3.29
C LEU A 13 -6.59 -9.19 -3.76
N VAL A 14 -7.73 -9.46 -3.12
CA VAL A 14 -9.00 -8.75 -3.34
C VAL A 14 -8.90 -7.29 -2.88
N LEU A 15 -8.24 -7.04 -1.75
CA LEU A 15 -8.01 -5.70 -1.23
C LEU A 15 -7.15 -4.88 -2.20
N LEU A 16 -6.10 -5.47 -2.75
CA LEU A 16 -5.22 -4.82 -3.73
C LEU A 16 -5.97 -4.47 -5.02
N VAL A 17 -6.80 -5.38 -5.53
CA VAL A 17 -7.63 -5.13 -6.71
C VAL A 17 -8.64 -4.00 -6.45
N PHE A 18 -9.22 -3.94 -5.25
CA PHE A 18 -10.11 -2.86 -4.85
C PHE A 18 -9.39 -1.50 -4.78
N ILE A 19 -8.16 -1.46 -4.25
CA ILE A 19 -7.33 -0.25 -4.16
C ILE A 19 -6.98 0.28 -5.56
N ILE A 20 -6.58 -0.62 -6.47
CA ILE A 20 -6.25 -0.27 -7.85
C ILE A 20 -7.48 0.30 -8.57
N LEU A 21 -8.66 -0.27 -8.35
CA LEU A 21 -9.93 0.26 -8.88
C LEU A 21 -10.27 1.64 -8.30
N LEU A 22 -10.04 1.85 -7.02
CA LEU A 22 -10.30 3.11 -6.33
C LEU A 22 -9.38 4.23 -6.87
N VAL A 23 -8.11 3.92 -7.10
CA VAL A 23 -7.13 4.82 -7.75
C VAL A 23 -7.52 5.16 -9.19
N TYR A 24 -8.09 4.20 -9.90
CA TYR A 24 -8.54 4.37 -11.28
C TYR A 24 -9.79 5.26 -11.38
N ILE A 25 -10.69 5.18 -10.40
CA ILE A 25 -11.88 6.06 -10.28
C ILE A 25 -11.47 7.46 -9.83
N VAL A 26 -10.45 7.54 -8.98
CA VAL A 26 -9.99 8.76 -8.34
C VAL A 26 -8.95 9.46 -9.24
N LYS A 27 -9.52 10.23 -10.16
CA LYS A 27 -9.09 11.49 -10.82
C LYS A 27 -8.30 12.50 -9.95
N ILE A 28 -7.61 12.09 -8.88
CA ILE A 28 -6.89 13.00 -7.98
C ILE A 28 -5.74 13.66 -8.73
N LYS A 29 -5.70 14.99 -8.62
CA LYS A 29 -4.52 15.80 -8.96
C LYS A 29 -3.37 15.29 -8.10
N SER A 30 -2.35 14.72 -8.74
CA SER A 30 -1.12 14.27 -8.09
C SER A 30 -0.62 15.32 -7.09
N ASN A 31 -0.41 14.90 -5.84
CA ASN A 31 0.17 15.74 -4.79
C ASN A 31 1.36 15.02 -4.15
N LEU A 32 2.55 15.39 -4.62
CA LEU A 32 3.82 14.82 -4.19
C LEU A 32 4.03 14.89 -2.67
N VAL A 33 3.57 15.97 -2.02
CA VAL A 33 3.77 16.16 -0.58
C VAL A 33 3.06 15.05 0.20
N ILE A 34 1.82 14.75 -0.16
CA ILE A 34 1.00 13.70 0.47
C ILE A 34 1.59 12.32 0.19
N GLY A 35 2.04 12.08 -1.05
CA GLY A 35 2.70 10.82 -1.43
C GLY A 35 3.98 10.57 -0.65
N PHE A 36 4.83 11.59 -0.48
CA PHE A 36 6.10 11.44 0.25
C PHE A 36 5.87 11.24 1.75
N SER A 37 4.91 11.96 2.34
CA SER A 37 4.54 11.76 3.75
C SER A 37 4.03 10.35 4.04
N LEU A 38 3.15 9.82 3.17
CA LEU A 38 2.65 8.45 3.30
C LEU A 38 3.76 7.41 3.10
N LEU A 39 4.68 7.65 2.18
CA LEU A 39 5.83 6.77 1.95
C LEU A 39 6.76 6.73 3.18
N ALA A 40 7.01 7.88 3.82
CA ALA A 40 7.84 7.95 5.02
C ALA A 40 7.22 7.15 6.19
N ILE A 41 5.90 7.26 6.38
CA ILE A 41 5.16 6.48 7.38
C ILE A 41 5.23 4.98 7.08
N ALA A 42 5.09 4.60 5.81
CA ALA A 42 5.19 3.21 5.37
C ALA A 42 6.57 2.61 5.67
N ILE A 43 7.64 3.34 5.35
CA ILE A 43 9.02 2.92 5.62
C ILE A 43 9.25 2.74 7.12
N PHE A 44 8.76 3.68 7.94
CA PHE A 44 8.86 3.59 9.39
C PHE A 44 8.16 2.33 9.94
N LEU A 45 6.95 2.03 9.46
CA LEU A 45 6.20 0.83 9.84
C LEU A 45 6.92 -0.47 9.44
N ILE A 46 7.57 -0.50 8.28
CA ILE A 46 8.36 -1.65 7.83
C ILE A 46 9.58 -1.85 8.74
N ILE A 47 10.33 -0.80 9.04
CA ILE A 47 11.48 -0.88 9.96
C ILE A 47 11.04 -1.35 11.35
N LEU A 48 9.95 -0.78 11.86
CA LEU A 48 9.38 -1.15 13.16
C LEU A 48 8.92 -2.62 13.18
N SER A 49 8.43 -3.14 12.05
CA SER A 49 8.08 -4.55 11.89
C SER A 49 9.27 -5.48 12.09
N PHE A 50 10.44 -5.12 11.58
CA PHE A 50 11.66 -5.91 11.76
C PHE A 50 12.16 -5.87 13.19
N ILE A 51 12.11 -4.70 13.84
CA ILE A 51 12.53 -4.54 15.24
C ILE A 51 11.63 -5.35 16.18
N LEU A 52 10.31 -5.33 15.96
CA LEU A 52 9.33 -6.01 16.83
C LEU A 52 9.07 -7.47 16.44
N GLY A 53 9.65 -7.96 15.33
CA GLY A 53 9.42 -9.32 14.84
C GLY A 53 7.95 -9.62 14.48
N LYS A 54 7.15 -8.59 14.20
CA LYS A 54 5.69 -8.72 13.97
C LYS A 54 5.38 -8.62 12.49
N PRO A 55 5.20 -9.75 11.76
CA PRO A 55 5.00 -9.73 10.31
C PRO A 55 3.73 -8.96 9.88
N ALA A 56 2.75 -8.81 10.76
CA ALA A 56 1.56 -7.98 10.51
C ALA A 56 1.90 -6.51 10.21
N LEU A 57 2.90 -5.93 10.88
CA LEU A 57 3.30 -4.54 10.67
C LEU A 57 3.96 -4.34 9.30
N PHE A 58 4.68 -5.36 8.82
CA PHE A 58 5.26 -5.37 7.48
C PHE A 58 4.17 -5.27 6.42
N TYR A 59 3.12 -6.08 6.50
CA TYR A 59 2.01 -6.04 5.55
C TYR A 59 1.32 -4.67 5.56
N ILE A 60 1.09 -4.09 6.74
CA ILE A 60 0.48 -2.75 6.87
C ILE A 60 1.37 -1.69 6.22
N GLY A 61 2.67 -1.65 6.55
CA GLY A 61 3.61 -0.71 5.95
C GLY A 61 3.71 -0.87 4.43
N PHE A 62 3.72 -2.11 3.94
CA PHE A 62 3.71 -2.42 2.52
C PHE A 62 2.46 -1.88 1.82
N PHE A 63 1.27 -2.07 2.40
CA PHE A 63 0.03 -1.51 1.85
C PHE A 63 0.03 0.01 1.82
N VAL A 64 0.49 0.67 2.89
CA VAL A 64 0.58 2.14 2.95
C VAL A 64 1.55 2.68 1.89
N SER A 65 2.65 1.96 1.61
CA SER A 65 3.58 2.29 0.52
C SER A 65 2.92 2.20 -0.85
N VAL A 66 2.16 1.14 -1.12
CA VAL A 66 1.40 0.99 -2.37
C VAL A 66 0.38 2.11 -2.54
N PHE A 67 -0.28 2.53 -1.47
CA PHE A 67 -1.18 3.68 -1.48
C PHE A 67 -0.47 5.02 -1.70
N SER A 68 0.75 5.20 -1.20
CA SER A 68 1.46 6.46 -1.36
C SER A 68 1.83 6.74 -2.82
N LEU A 69 2.09 5.69 -3.60
CA LEU A 69 2.41 5.78 -5.04
C LEU A 69 1.29 6.38 -5.88
N VAL A 70 0.04 6.34 -5.39
CA VAL A 70 -1.14 6.95 -6.03
C VAL A 70 -1.00 8.46 -6.18
N PHE A 71 -0.32 9.08 -5.21
CA PHE A 71 -0.16 10.53 -5.15
C PHE A 71 1.06 11.04 -5.93
N PHE A 72 1.92 10.12 -6.40
CA PHE A 72 3.07 10.49 -7.22
C PHE A 72 2.61 10.86 -8.65
N PRO A 73 3.21 11.91 -9.24
CA PRO A 73 2.85 12.37 -10.57
C PRO A 73 3.22 11.30 -11.57
N ARG A 74 2.20 10.84 -12.30
CA ARG A 74 2.40 9.98 -13.45
C ARG A 74 3.11 10.81 -14.52
N ARG A 75 4.41 10.56 -14.73
CA ARG A 75 5.22 11.22 -15.76
C ARG A 75 4.51 11.11 -17.11
N ARG A 76 3.83 12.17 -17.55
CA ARG A 76 3.34 12.29 -18.93
C ARG A 76 4.53 12.77 -19.75
N ARG A 77 5.25 11.85 -20.40
CA ARG A 77 6.15 12.20 -21.50
C ARG A 77 5.27 12.75 -22.62
N TRP A 78 5.42 14.04 -22.89
CA TRP A 78 5.09 14.65 -24.18
C TRP A 78 6.42 14.93 -24.85
#